data_AF-A0A183HTV0-F1
#
_entry.id   AF-A0A183HTV0-F1
#
_cell.length_a   1.000
_cell.length_b   1.000
_cell.length_c   1.000
_cell.angle_alpha   90.00
_cell.angle_beta   90.00
_cell.angle_gamma   90.00
#
_symmetry.space_group_name_H-M   'P 1'
#
loop_
_entity.id
_entity.type
_entity.pdbx_description
1 polymer ?
#
loop_
_entity_poly.entity_id
_entity_poly.type
_entity_poly.pdbx_seq_one_letter_code
_entity_poly.pdbx_strand_id
1 'polypeptide(L)'
;MNGLEANDLQLNLADLYIQLGEYQHAAKIIASIRPLTFQSILEIVKLALVKNDSEAALTYCDRLAKVSNTVDEKILATMLKCKCLLLRKEARKALNILQNTMAHFENDETTTEIVRFY
;
A
#
# COMPACT_ATOMS: atom_id res chain seq x y z
N MET A 1 -15.65 -9.11 19.61
CA MET A 1 -15.70 -8.88 18.16
C MET A 1 -15.77 -7.40 17.76
N ASN A 2 -16.09 -6.45 18.66
CA ASN A 2 -16.34 -5.05 18.28
C ASN A 2 -15.10 -4.17 18.02
N GLY A 3 -13.89 -4.60 18.40
CA GLY A 3 -12.68 -3.77 18.31
C GLY A 3 -12.10 -3.65 16.90
N LEU A 4 -12.26 -4.67 16.05
CA LEU A 4 -11.74 -4.67 14.69
C LEU A 4 -12.59 -3.79 13.77
N GLU A 5 -13.91 -3.94 13.82
CA GLU A 5 -14.86 -3.12 13.05
C GLU A 5 -14.75 -1.62 13.42
N ALA A 6 -14.53 -1.32 14.70
CA ALA A 6 -14.28 0.05 15.15
C ALA A 6 -12.98 0.63 14.57
N ASN A 7 -11.92 -0.18 14.47
CA ASN A 7 -10.66 0.24 13.85
C ASN A 7 -10.83 0.50 12.35
N ASP A 8 -11.61 -0.31 11.64
CA ASP A 8 -11.85 -0.13 10.20
C ASP A 8 -12.63 1.16 9.92
N LEU A 9 -13.66 1.46 10.73
CA LEU A 9 -14.38 2.74 10.66
C LEU A 9 -13.46 3.93 10.96
N GLN A 10 -12.57 3.80 11.95
CA GLN A 10 -11.59 4.82 12.27
C GLN A 10 -10.60 5.03 11.11
N LEU A 11 -10.14 3.98 10.44
CA LEU A 11 -9.25 4.10 9.28
C LEU A 11 -9.94 4.76 8.09
N ASN A 12 -11.22 4.45 7.84
CA ASN A 12 -12.00 5.16 6.84
C ASN A 12 -12.16 6.65 7.17
N LEU A 13 -12.36 6.99 8.45
CA LEU A 13 -12.38 8.38 8.90
C LEU A 13 -11.00 9.05 8.70
N ALA A 14 -9.90 8.35 8.96
CA ALA A 14 -8.56 8.85 8.72
C ALA A 14 -8.31 9.13 7.22
N ASP A 15 -8.76 8.24 6.33
CA ASP A 15 -8.69 8.45 4.88
C ASP A 15 -9.46 9.70 4.44
N LEU A 16 -10.67 9.91 4.97
CA LEU A 16 -11.45 11.14 4.71
C LEU A 16 -10.69 12.39 5.18
N TYR A 17 -10.10 12.37 6.37
CA TYR A 17 -9.28 13.48 6.84
C TYR A 17 -8.05 13.72 5.95
N ILE A 18 -7.41 12.67 5.43
CA ILE A 18 -6.31 12.80 4.45
C ILE A 18 -6.80 13.53 3.20
N GLN A 19 -7.94 13.11 2.64
CA GLN A 19 -8.51 13.72 1.42
C GLN A 19 -8.92 15.19 1.63
N LEU A 20 -9.38 15.55 2.84
CA LEU A 20 -9.75 16.91 3.20
C LEU A 20 -8.56 17.82 3.56
N GLY A 21 -7.34 17.29 3.64
CA GLY A 21 -6.16 18.05 4.07
C GLY A 21 -5.96 18.12 5.59
N GLU A 22 -6.81 17.45 6.37
CA GLU A 22 -6.83 17.42 7.84
C GLU A 22 -5.81 16.42 8.40
N TYR A 23 -4.55 16.55 7.99
CA TYR A 23 -3.49 15.56 8.21
C TYR A 23 -3.21 15.26 9.69
N GLN A 24 -3.37 16.25 10.58
CA GLN A 24 -3.15 16.05 12.01
C GLN A 24 -4.23 15.15 12.63
N HIS A 25 -5.48 15.28 12.19
CA HIS A 25 -6.58 14.43 12.65
C HIS A 25 -6.38 12.99 12.16
N ALA A 26 -6.04 12.81 10.88
CA ALA A 26 -5.69 11.51 10.32
C ALA A 26 -4.54 10.84 11.09
N ALA A 27 -3.44 11.58 11.34
CA ALA A 27 -2.27 11.05 12.05
C ALA A 27 -2.59 10.54 13.46
N LYS A 28 -3.44 11.27 14.20
CA LYS A 28 -3.86 10.87 15.56
C LYS A 28 -4.62 9.54 15.54
N ILE A 29 -5.56 9.39 14.60
CA ILE A 29 -6.34 8.16 14.46
C ILE A 29 -5.41 7.00 14.11
N ILE A 30 -4.60 7.14 13.06
CA ILE A 30 -3.67 6.10 12.61
C ILE A 30 -2.70 5.68 13.74
N ALA A 31 -2.21 6.63 14.53
CA ALA A 31 -1.30 6.36 15.64
C ALA A 31 -1.95 5.55 16.78
N SER A 32 -3.26 5.68 16.98
CA SER A 32 -4.00 4.95 18.02
C SER A 32 -4.26 3.48 17.68
N ILE A 33 -4.13 3.09 16.40
CA ILE A 33 -4.44 1.74 15.94
C ILE A 33 -3.24 0.82 16.14
N ARG A 34 -3.44 -0.22 16.95
CA ARG A 34 -2.49 -1.31 17.21
C ARG A 34 -3.25 -2.64 17.31
N PRO A 35 -2.71 -3.75 16.77
CA PRO A 35 -1.48 -3.84 15.98
C PRO A 35 -1.63 -3.20 14.59
N LEU A 36 -0.51 -2.96 13.90
CA LEU A 36 -0.55 -2.46 12.53
C LEU A 36 -1.00 -3.58 11.58
N THR A 37 -2.15 -3.35 10.94
CA THR A 37 -2.73 -4.16 9.85
C THR A 37 -2.38 -3.60 8.48
N PHE A 38 -2.67 -4.34 7.40
CA PHE A 38 -2.54 -3.85 6.02
C PHE A 38 -3.23 -2.49 5.84
N GLN A 39 -4.50 -2.37 6.26
CA GLN A 39 -5.27 -1.13 6.13
C GLN A 39 -4.63 0.04 6.90
N SER A 40 -4.18 -0.20 8.13
CA SER A 40 -3.53 0.88 8.90
C SER A 40 -2.21 1.33 8.27
N ILE A 41 -1.45 0.41 7.66
CA ILE A 41 -0.21 0.73 6.95
C ILE A 41 -0.52 1.49 5.64
N LEU A 42 -1.59 1.11 4.94
CA LEU A 42 -2.05 1.81 3.74
C LEU A 42 -2.34 3.29 4.05
N GLU A 43 -3.05 3.57 5.15
CA GLU A 43 -3.34 4.95 5.55
C GLU A 43 -2.08 5.73 5.95
N ILE A 44 -1.09 5.07 6.57
CA ILE A 44 0.23 5.69 6.82
C ILE A 44 0.91 6.08 5.50
N VAL A 45 0.90 5.18 4.50
CA VAL A 45 1.50 5.44 3.19
C VAL A 45 0.80 6.61 2.49
N LYS A 46 -0.53 6.62 2.47
CA LYS A 46 -1.31 7.73 1.88
C LYS A 46 -0.99 9.06 2.55
N LEU A 47 -0.98 9.10 3.88
CA LEU A 47 -0.64 10.29 4.67
C LEU A 47 0.77 10.79 4.36
N ALA A 48 1.75 9.88 4.30
CA ALA A 48 3.14 10.22 3.98
C ALA A 48 3.27 10.78 2.56
N LEU A 49 2.59 10.16 1.58
CA LEU A 49 2.56 10.62 0.19
C LEU A 49 2.00 12.04 0.04
N VAL A 50 0.86 12.34 0.66
CA VAL A 50 0.26 13.69 0.56
C VAL A 50 1.10 14.75 1.28
N LYS A 51 1.83 14.36 2.32
CA LYS A 51 2.79 15.24 3.02
C LYS A 51 4.15 15.35 2.33
N ASN A 52 4.34 14.67 1.20
CA ASN A 52 5.60 14.57 0.47
C ASN A 52 6.75 13.99 1.33
N ASP A 53 6.43 13.21 2.36
CA ASP A 53 7.38 12.46 3.19
C ASP A 53 7.75 11.16 2.48
N SER A 54 8.62 11.31 1.48
CA SER A 54 8.98 10.21 0.59
C SER A 54 9.81 9.10 1.25
N GLU A 55 10.46 9.39 2.38
CA GLU A 55 11.21 8.40 3.14
C GLU A 55 10.25 7.51 3.92
N ALA A 56 9.36 8.11 4.72
CA ALA A 56 8.34 7.35 5.44
C ALA A 56 7.45 6.57 4.47
N ALA A 57 7.01 7.20 3.38
CA ALA A 57 6.15 6.54 2.39
C ALA A 57 6.81 5.28 1.82
N LEU A 58 8.10 5.33 1.47
CA LEU A 58 8.82 4.19 0.94
C LEU A 58 9.00 3.08 1.99
N THR A 59 9.39 3.43 3.22
CA THR A 59 9.54 2.47 4.32
C THR A 59 8.23 1.72 4.60
N TYR A 60 7.10 2.44 4.62
CA TYR A 60 5.81 1.81 4.85
C TYR A 60 5.27 1.07 3.63
N CYS A 61 5.63 1.43 2.39
CA CYS A 61 5.34 0.62 1.21
C CYS A 61 6.02 -0.76 1.27
N ASP A 62 7.29 -0.81 1.69
CA ASP A 62 8.00 -2.09 1.86
C ASP A 62 7.36 -2.94 2.96
N ARG A 63 6.86 -2.31 4.02
CA ARG A 63 6.09 -3.01 5.06
C ARG A 63 4.74 -3.49 4.56
N LEU A 64 4.03 -2.68 3.77
CA LEU A 64 2.75 -3.00 3.15
C LEU A 64 2.87 -4.25 2.28
N ALA A 65 3.91 -4.33 1.45
CA ALA A 65 4.20 -5.49 0.61
C ALA A 65 4.44 -6.76 1.43
N LYS A 66 5.13 -6.66 2.59
CA LYS A 66 5.39 -7.81 3.48
C LYS A 66 4.14 -8.35 4.16
N VAL A 67 3.15 -7.50 4.44
CA VAL A 67 1.89 -7.91 5.09
C VAL A 67 0.78 -8.22 4.09
N SER A 68 1.04 -8.04 2.79
CA SER A 68 0.08 -8.34 1.72
C SER A 68 -0.11 -9.84 1.56
N ASN A 69 -1.35 -10.30 1.68
CA ASN A 69 -1.74 -11.70 1.56
C ASN A 69 -2.42 -12.01 0.22
N THR A 70 -2.99 -11.00 -0.44
CA THR A 70 -3.66 -11.18 -1.74
C THR A 70 -2.83 -10.61 -2.89
N VAL A 71 -3.18 -11.01 -4.12
CA VAL A 71 -2.60 -10.44 -5.34
C VAL A 71 -2.91 -8.94 -5.43
N ASP A 72 -4.16 -8.55 -5.17
CA ASP A 72 -4.58 -7.14 -5.21
C ASP A 72 -3.83 -6.26 -4.21
N GLU A 73 -3.60 -6.77 -2.99
CA GLU A 73 -2.81 -6.08 -1.97
C GLU A 73 -1.36 -5.87 -2.42
N LYS A 74 -0.75 -6.89 -3.05
CA LYS A 74 0.61 -6.81 -3.60
C LYS A 74 0.69 -5.83 -4.78
N ILE A 75 -0.31 -5.82 -5.67
CA ILE A 75 -0.41 -4.85 -6.77
C ILE A 75 -0.50 -3.43 -6.20
N LEU A 76 -1.39 -3.21 -5.22
CA LEU A 76 -1.56 -1.91 -4.58
C LEU A 76 -0.26 -1.44 -3.91
N ALA A 77 0.41 -2.30 -3.15
CA ALA A 77 1.70 -1.98 -2.53
C ALA A 77 2.77 -1.62 -3.57
N THR A 78 2.82 -2.34 -4.70
CA THR A 78 3.73 -2.06 -5.82
C THR A 78 3.44 -0.70 -6.46
N MET A 79 2.15 -0.40 -6.71
CA MET A 79 1.73 0.89 -7.28
C MET A 79 2.11 2.06 -6.35
N LEU A 80 1.88 1.92 -5.05
CA LEU A 80 2.24 2.95 -4.06
C LEU A 80 3.75 3.15 -3.96
N LYS A 81 4.53 2.06 -3.99
CA LYS A 81 6.00 2.12 -4.04
C LYS A 81 6.48 2.89 -5.28
N CYS A 82 5.88 2.63 -6.44
CA CYS A 82 6.21 3.35 -7.67
C CYS A 82 5.87 4.84 -7.56
N LYS A 83 4.72 5.21 -6.97
CA LYS A 83 4.39 6.62 -6.68
C LYS A 83 5.44 7.28 -5.77
N CYS A 84 5.90 6.59 -4.72
CA CYS A 84 6.96 7.09 -3.84
C CYS A 84 8.27 7.35 -4.62
N LEU A 85 8.67 6.41 -5.48
CA LEU A 85 9.88 6.55 -6.30
C LEU A 85 9.77 7.73 -7.28
N LEU A 86 8.58 7.99 -7.84
CA LEU A 86 8.36 9.16 -8.70
C LEU A 86 8.51 10.49 -7.95
N LEU A 87 8.01 10.58 -6.71
CA LEU A 87 8.22 11.76 -5.86
C LEU A 87 9.72 12.00 -5.60
N ARG A 88 10.50 10.92 -5.49
CA ARG A 88 11.97 10.94 -5.31
C ARG A 88 12.76 11.15 -6.61
N LYS A 89 12.09 11.37 -7.75
CA LYS A 89 12.71 11.47 -9.09
C LYS A 89 13.43 10.19 -9.54
N GLU A 90 13.08 9.04 -8.96
CA GLU A 90 13.65 7.73 -9.27
C GLU A 90 12.81 6.98 -10.33
N ALA A 91 12.40 7.67 -11.40
CA ALA A 91 11.42 7.17 -12.38
C ALA A 91 11.86 5.86 -13.08
N ARG A 92 13.15 5.69 -13.36
CA ARG A 92 13.67 4.47 -13.97
C ARG A 92 13.52 3.25 -13.07
N LYS A 93 13.68 3.41 -11.74
CA LYS A 93 13.43 2.31 -10.81
C LYS A 93 11.95 1.94 -10.76
N ALA A 94 11.07 2.94 -10.75
CA ALA A 94 9.63 2.72 -10.79
C ALA A 94 9.20 1.97 -12.06
N LEU A 95 9.74 2.36 -13.22
CA LEU A 95 9.50 1.69 -14.50
C LEU A 95 9.92 0.22 -14.46
N ASN A 96 11.15 -0.06 -14.02
CA ASN A 96 11.66 -1.43 -13.94
C ASN A 96 10.81 -2.32 -13.02
N ILE A 97 10.36 -1.78 -11.88
CA ILE A 97 9.47 -2.51 -10.96
C ILE A 97 8.16 -2.86 -11.66
N LEU A 98 7.49 -1.89 -12.30
CA LEU A 98 6.23 -2.13 -12.99
C LEU A 98 6.36 -3.19 -14.10
N GLN A 99 7.41 -3.08 -14.93
CA GLN A 99 7.66 -4.05 -16.00
C GLN A 99 7.87 -5.46 -15.47
N ASN A 100 8.68 -5.61 -14.41
CA ASN A 100 8.91 -6.91 -13.79
C ASN A 100 7.62 -7.48 -13.17
N THR A 101 6.83 -6.64 -12.51
CA THR A 101 5.54 -7.05 -11.93
C THR A 101 4.55 -7.51 -12.99
N MET A 102 4.44 -6.80 -14.11
CA MET A 102 3.59 -7.22 -15.24
C MET A 102 4.04 -8.55 -15.84
N ALA A 103 5.34 -8.73 -16.07
CA ALA A 103 5.89 -9.97 -16.60
C ALA A 103 5.64 -11.17 -15.66
N HIS A 104 5.63 -10.97 -14.35
CA HIS A 104 5.26 -12.03 -13.40
C HIS A 104 3.80 -12.48 -13.55
N PHE A 105 2.87 -11.55 -13.77
CA PHE A 105 1.46 -11.90 -13.97
C PHE A 105 1.22 -12.67 -15.28
N GLU A 106 1.87 -12.25 -16.37
CA GLU A 106 1.79 -12.96 -17.66
C GLU A 106 2.35 -14.39 -17.57
N ASN A 107 3.40 -14.58 -16.77
CA ASN A 107 4.01 -15.90 -16.55
C ASN A 107 3.21 -16.80 -15.60
N ASP A 108 2.57 -16.24 -14.57
CA ASP A 108 1.73 -17.03 -13.65
C ASP A 108 0.45 -17.52 -14.34
N GLU A 109 -0.13 -16.74 -15.24
CA GLU A 109 -1.27 -17.16 -16.08
C GLU A 109 -0.89 -18.32 -17.02
N THR A 110 0.24 -18.19 -17.73
CA THR A 110 0.75 -19.25 -18.63
C THR A 110 1.16 -20.52 -17.88
N THR A 111 1.68 -20.41 -16.66
CA THR A 111 2.04 -21.58 -15.84
C THR A 111 0.79 -22.29 -15.27
N THR A 112 -0.25 -21.53 -14.92
CA THR A 112 -1.52 -22.10 -14.40
C THR A 112 -2.27 -22.90 -15.48
N GLU A 113 -2.17 -22.51 -16.76
CA GLU A 113 -2.74 -23.27 -17.87
C GLU A 113 -1.99 -24.59 -18.15
N ILE A 114 -0.67 -24.62 -17.94
CA ILE A 114 0.17 -25.81 -18.20
C ILE A 114 0.00 -26.90 -17.12
N VAL A 115 -0.45 -26.55 -15.90
CA VAL A 115 -0.57 -27.50 -14.77
C VAL A 115 -1.91 -28.26 -14.74
N ARG A 116 -2.80 -28.10 -15.73
CA ARG A 116 -4.15 -28.72 -15.74
C ARG A 116 -4.34 -29.98 -16.60
N PHE A 117 -3.27 -30.71 -16.89
CA PHE A 117 -3.39 -32.05 -17.45
C PHE A 117 -2.53 -33.02 -16.65
N TYR A 118 -3.16 -33.82 -15.78
CA TYR A 118 -3.06 -35.29 -15.69
C TYR A 118 -4.12 -35.82 -14.71
#